data_AF-A0A1V4SD39-F1
#
_entry.id   AF-A0A1V4SD39-F1
#
_cell.length_a   1.000
_cell.length_b   1.000
_cell.length_c   1.000
_cell.angle_alpha   90.00
_cell.angle_beta   90.00
_cell.angle_gamma   90.00
#
_symmetry.space_group_name_H-M   'P 1'
#
loop_
_entity.id
_entity.type
_entity.pdbx_description
1 polymer ?
#
loop_
_entity_poly.entity_id
_entity_poly.type
_entity_poly.pdbx_seq_one_letter_code
_entity_poly.pdbx_strand_id
1 'polypeptide(L)'
;MKWILLIGDEKFNLDRIKAFKHPNSINCYDVTEIRNRFCVDFGTDHIFYDYDETGTILMDFEKEDLEKIPFRNPHVITMTYTSEKRLKNILQQKNFLEGIYVDNDYGLITPIEEFVKLGMPIKK
;
A
#
# COMPACT_ATOMS: atom_id res chain seq x y z
N MET A 1 -1.19 -5.80 -14.00
CA MET A 1 -1.01 -4.88 -12.86
C MET A 1 -0.21 -5.60 -11.79
N LYS A 2 0.52 -4.85 -10.96
CA LYS A 2 1.27 -5.35 -9.81
C LYS A 2 0.63 -4.79 -8.54
N TRP A 3 0.85 -5.44 -7.40
CA TRP A 3 0.34 -4.96 -6.12
C TRP A 3 1.37 -5.19 -5.02
N ILE A 4 1.21 -4.44 -3.94
CA ILE A 4 1.85 -4.66 -2.64
C ILE A 4 0.77 -4.47 -1.57
N LEU A 5 0.95 -5.07 -0.40
CA LEU A 5 0.14 -4.78 0.77
C LEU A 5 0.85 -3.73 1.60
N LEU A 6 0.10 -2.70 1.98
CA LEU A 6 0.49 -1.78 3.03
C LEU A 6 -0.19 -2.23 4.31
N ILE A 7 0.59 -2.43 5.37
CA ILE A 7 0.13 -2.93 6.65
C ILE A 7 0.46 -1.86 7.69
N GLY A 8 -0.56 -1.40 8.42
CA GLY A 8 -0.40 -0.37 9.44
C GLY A 8 -1.14 -0.71 10.73
N ASP A 9 -1.07 0.21 11.68
CA ASP A 9 -1.79 0.14 12.96
C ASP A 9 -3.30 0.32 12.80
N GLU A 10 -4.03 0.30 13.92
CA GLU A 10 -5.49 0.45 13.94
C GLU A 10 -6.01 1.81 13.40
N LYS A 11 -5.12 2.78 13.17
CA LYS A 11 -5.45 4.09 12.59
C LYS A 11 -5.22 4.10 11.08
N PHE A 12 -4.67 3.04 10.50
CA PHE A 12 -4.37 2.97 9.09
C PHE A 12 -5.64 2.66 8.26
N ASN A 13 -5.97 3.59 7.35
CA ASN A 13 -7.14 3.55 6.50
C ASN A 13 -6.96 4.49 5.28
N LEU A 14 -7.96 4.54 4.38
CA LEU A 14 -7.90 5.40 3.20
C LEU A 14 -7.84 6.90 3.51
N ASP A 15 -8.35 7.37 4.63
CA ASP A 15 -8.29 8.80 4.97
C ASP A 15 -6.84 9.24 5.17
N ARG A 16 -5.99 8.36 5.76
CA ARG A 16 -4.55 8.61 5.83
C ARG A 16 -3.91 8.66 4.44
N ILE A 17 -4.35 7.82 3.51
CA ILE A 17 -3.87 7.84 2.11
C ILE A 17 -4.27 9.12 1.38
N LYS A 18 -5.51 9.57 1.60
CA LYS A 18 -6.06 10.81 1.02
C LYS A 18 -5.40 12.06 1.60
N ALA A 19 -4.95 12.01 2.86
CA ALA A 19 -4.37 13.15 3.55
C ALA A 19 -2.98 13.56 3.06
N PHE A 20 -2.19 12.63 2.48
CA PHE A 20 -0.88 12.98 1.94
C PHE A 20 -0.96 13.36 0.44
N LYS A 21 -0.05 14.22 0.01
CA LYS A 21 -0.03 14.70 -1.37
C LYS A 21 0.39 13.60 -2.33
N HIS A 22 -0.28 13.49 -3.48
CA HIS A 22 0.12 12.63 -4.59
C HIS A 22 0.73 13.48 -5.72
N PRO A 23 2.05 13.73 -5.73
CA PRO A 23 2.67 14.63 -6.69
C PRO A 23 2.50 14.12 -8.13
N ASN A 24 2.23 15.05 -9.04
CA ASN A 24 1.97 14.79 -10.46
C ASN A 24 0.67 14.03 -10.74
N SER A 25 -0.19 13.78 -9.74
CA SER A 25 -1.54 13.30 -10.01
C SER A 25 -2.33 14.40 -10.72
N ILE A 26 -3.11 14.01 -11.73
CA ILE A 26 -4.08 14.90 -12.38
C ILE A 26 -5.40 14.92 -11.62
N ASN A 27 -5.74 13.82 -10.95
CA ASN A 27 -6.97 13.68 -10.20
C ASN A 27 -6.81 12.63 -9.07
N CYS A 28 -7.65 12.74 -8.06
CA CYS A 28 -7.74 11.85 -6.91
C CYS A 28 -9.22 11.71 -6.54
N TYR A 29 -9.74 10.49 -6.51
CA TYR A 29 -11.17 10.28 -6.27
C TYR A 29 -11.47 8.90 -5.67
N ASP A 30 -12.56 8.84 -4.91
CA ASP A 30 -13.15 7.57 -4.49
C ASP A 30 -13.84 6.91 -5.69
N VAL A 31 -13.58 5.62 -5.90
CA VAL A 31 -14.21 4.85 -6.98
C VAL A 31 -15.59 4.39 -6.52
N THR A 32 -16.64 5.00 -7.07
CA THR A 32 -18.02 4.81 -6.57
C THR A 32 -18.58 3.40 -6.80
N GLU A 33 -18.07 2.70 -7.80
CA GLU A 33 -18.50 1.35 -8.19
C GLU A 33 -17.88 0.26 -7.31
N ILE A 34 -16.81 0.56 -6.59
CA ILE A 34 -16.05 -0.39 -5.77
C ILE A 34 -15.88 0.19 -4.38
N ARG A 35 -16.55 -0.42 -3.40
CA ARG A 35 -16.46 0.01 -1.99
C ARG A 35 -15.00 -0.01 -1.52
N ASN A 36 -14.63 1.01 -0.74
CA ASN A 36 -13.31 1.15 -0.13
C ASN A 36 -12.14 1.16 -1.13
N ARG A 37 -12.38 1.72 -2.33
CA ARG A 37 -11.32 1.96 -3.32
C ARG A 37 -11.10 3.45 -3.54
N PHE A 38 -9.85 3.88 -3.41
CA PHE A 38 -9.40 5.22 -3.77
C PHE A 38 -8.46 5.13 -4.98
N CYS A 39 -8.66 6.02 -5.96
CA CYS A 39 -7.86 6.10 -7.17
C CYS A 39 -7.03 7.39 -7.20
N VAL A 40 -5.75 7.24 -7.54
CA VAL A 40 -4.88 8.35 -7.90
C VAL A 40 -4.55 8.22 -9.38
N ASP A 41 -5.05 9.17 -10.16
CA ASP A 41 -4.91 9.21 -11.62
C ASP A 41 -3.76 10.14 -12.00
N PHE A 42 -2.91 9.66 -12.91
CA PHE A 42 -1.77 10.39 -13.44
C PHE A 42 -1.86 10.60 -14.97
N GLY A 43 -3.02 10.35 -15.57
CA GLY A 43 -3.36 10.52 -16.98
C GLY A 43 -2.95 9.35 -17.86
N THR A 44 -1.73 8.84 -17.66
CA THR A 44 -1.20 7.68 -18.41
C THR A 44 -1.35 6.36 -17.66
N ASP A 45 -1.51 6.44 -16.34
CA ASP A 45 -1.55 5.31 -15.43
C ASP A 45 -2.21 5.70 -14.10
N HIS A 46 -2.52 4.69 -13.30
CA HIS A 46 -3.29 4.81 -12.07
C HIS A 46 -2.62 4.02 -10.95
N ILE A 47 -2.85 4.47 -9.73
CA ILE A 47 -2.65 3.68 -8.52
C ILE A 47 -3.99 3.57 -7.81
N PHE A 48 -4.36 2.34 -7.47
CA PHE A 48 -5.54 2.07 -6.66
C PHE A 48 -5.11 1.65 -5.26
N TYR A 49 -5.85 2.15 -4.28
CA TYR A 49 -5.73 1.76 -2.88
C TYR A 49 -7.04 1.12 -2.47
N ASP A 50 -7.00 -0.15 -2.13
CA ASP A 50 -8.14 -0.97 -1.71
C ASP A 50 -8.01 -1.28 -0.23
N TYR A 51 -8.90 -0.74 0.59
CA TYR A 51 -8.88 -0.99 2.04
C TYR A 51 -9.68 -2.25 2.40
N ASP A 52 -9.01 -3.20 3.06
CA ASP A 52 -9.62 -4.43 3.54
C ASP A 52 -10.35 -4.20 4.86
N GLU A 53 -11.57 -3.68 4.76
CA GLU A 53 -12.44 -3.44 5.91
C GLU A 53 -12.81 -4.71 6.68
N THR A 54 -12.80 -5.86 6.02
CA THR A 54 -13.19 -7.15 6.62
C THR A 54 -12.05 -7.91 7.28
N GLY A 55 -10.79 -7.49 7.07
CA GLY A 55 -9.60 -8.19 7.56
C GLY A 55 -9.37 -9.55 6.91
N THR A 56 -9.98 -9.80 5.75
CA THR A 56 -9.89 -11.08 5.04
C THR A 56 -8.49 -11.37 4.51
N ILE A 57 -7.72 -10.35 4.15
CA ILE A 57 -6.36 -10.51 3.61
C ILE A 57 -5.46 -11.19 4.64
N LEU A 58 -5.56 -10.78 5.91
CA LEU A 58 -4.74 -11.35 6.98
C LEU A 58 -5.16 -12.76 7.37
N MET A 59 -6.37 -13.20 7.03
CA MET A 59 -6.81 -14.58 7.27
C MET A 59 -6.08 -15.57 6.36
N ASP A 60 -5.54 -15.10 5.23
CA ASP A 60 -4.79 -15.90 4.26
C ASP A 60 -3.29 -15.98 4.60
N PHE A 61 -2.82 -15.22 5.60
CA PHE A 61 -1.42 -15.23 6.01
C PHE A 61 -1.09 -16.47 6.84
N GLU A 62 0.09 -17.05 6.58
CA GLU A 62 0.64 -18.08 7.46
C GLU A 62 0.96 -17.48 8.84
N LYS A 63 0.95 -18.35 9.86
CA LYS A 63 1.16 -17.91 11.25
C LYS A 63 2.52 -17.22 11.41
N GLU A 64 3.55 -17.76 10.78
CA GLU A 64 4.91 -17.22 10.81
C GLU A 64 4.99 -15.81 10.20
N ASP A 65 4.14 -15.50 9.23
CA ASP A 65 4.07 -14.17 8.61
C ASP A 65 3.30 -13.18 9.48
N LEU A 66 2.21 -13.62 10.10
CA LEU A 66 1.48 -12.81 11.10
C LEU A 66 2.38 -12.39 12.28
N GLU A 67 3.27 -13.27 12.73
CA GLU A 67 4.24 -12.98 13.80
C GLU A 67 5.25 -11.88 13.44
N LYS A 68 5.46 -11.58 12.15
CA LYS A 68 6.34 -10.50 11.68
C LYS A 68 5.64 -9.13 11.69
N ILE A 69 4.32 -9.08 11.83
CA ILE A 69 3.53 -7.84 11.83
C ILE A 69 3.53 -7.24 13.25
N PRO A 70 4.11 -6.05 13.48
CA PRO A 70 4.27 -5.49 14.82
C PRO A 70 3.04 -4.73 15.33
N PHE A 71 1.85 -5.03 14.81
CA PHE A 71 0.60 -4.35 15.17
C PHE A 71 -0.33 -5.32 15.86
N ARG A 72 -0.97 -4.86 16.93
CA ARG A 72 -1.95 -5.68 17.67
C ARG A 72 -3.24 -5.86 16.88
N ASN A 73 -3.67 -4.82 16.17
CA ASN A 73 -4.84 -4.83 15.30
C ASN A 73 -4.45 -4.26 13.92
N PRO A 74 -3.75 -5.06 13.11
CA PRO A 74 -3.24 -4.62 11.82
C PRO A 74 -4.37 -4.31 10.85
N HIS A 75 -4.21 -3.21 10.12
CA HIS A 75 -5.09 -2.81 9.04
C HIS A 75 -4.33 -2.88 7.71
N VAL A 76 -5.01 -3.29 6.65
CA VAL A 76 -4.38 -3.58 5.36
C VAL A 76 -5.00 -2.77 4.23
N ILE A 77 -4.13 -2.22 3.38
CA ILE A 77 -4.50 -1.58 2.11
C ILE A 77 -3.71 -2.24 0.99
N THR A 78 -4.41 -2.82 0.02
CA THR A 78 -3.77 -3.29 -1.22
C THR A 78 -3.50 -2.08 -2.12
N MET A 79 -2.24 -1.87 -2.47
CA MET A 79 -1.82 -0.82 -3.37
C MET A 79 -1.51 -1.42 -4.75
N THR A 80 -2.44 -1.26 -5.69
CA THR A 80 -2.32 -1.76 -7.06
C THR A 80 -1.75 -0.68 -7.98
N TYR A 81 -0.74 -1.03 -8.77
CA TYR A 81 -0.01 -0.09 -9.63
C TYR A 81 0.40 -0.74 -10.96
N THR A 82 0.71 0.11 -11.94
CA THR A 82 1.29 -0.31 -13.23
C THR A 82 2.74 0.15 -13.39
N SER A 83 3.09 1.32 -12.87
CA SER A 83 4.44 1.91 -12.97
C SER A 83 5.24 1.76 -11.68
N GLU A 84 6.26 0.90 -11.69
CA GLU A 84 7.20 0.74 -10.56
C GLU A 84 7.93 2.06 -10.23
N LYS A 85 8.31 2.82 -11.25
CA LYS A 85 8.94 4.13 -11.07
C LYS A 85 8.01 5.06 -10.27
N ARG A 86 6.71 5.04 -10.59
CA ARG A 86 5.72 5.88 -9.91
C ARG A 86 5.49 5.41 -8.48
N LEU A 87 5.32 4.11 -8.27
CA LEU A 87 5.23 3.53 -6.93
C LEU A 87 6.44 3.98 -6.09
N LYS A 88 7.66 3.82 -6.63
CA LYS A 88 8.90 4.18 -5.92
C LYS A 88 8.93 5.66 -5.54
N ASN A 89 8.55 6.53 -6.46
CA ASN A 89 8.47 7.96 -6.21
C ASN A 89 7.44 8.31 -5.12
N ILE A 90 6.38 7.52 -4.95
CA ILE A 90 5.39 7.73 -3.88
C ILE A 90 5.92 7.26 -2.54
N LEU A 91 6.43 6.03 -2.47
CA LEU A 91 6.92 5.45 -1.21
C LEU A 91 8.16 6.19 -0.67
N GLN A 92 8.91 6.89 -1.53
CA GLN A 92 10.09 7.69 -1.15
C GLN A 92 9.78 9.11 -0.67
N GLN A 93 8.52 9.51 -0.65
CA GLN A 93 8.17 10.86 -0.21
C GLN A 93 8.46 11.03 1.28
N LYS A 94 9.07 12.16 1.66
CA LYS A 94 9.34 12.47 3.06
C LYS A 94 8.09 12.52 3.94
N ASN A 95 6.94 12.83 3.33
CA ASN A 95 5.64 12.87 3.97
C ASN A 95 4.80 11.62 3.70
N PHE A 96 5.43 10.54 3.21
CA PHE A 96 4.76 9.24 3.18
C PHE A 96 4.48 8.78 4.61
N LEU A 97 3.45 7.96 4.78
CA LEU A 97 3.00 7.51 6.09
C LEU A 97 4.10 6.73 6.81
N GLU A 98 4.42 7.17 8.03
CA GLU A 98 5.34 6.47 8.93
C GLU A 98 4.66 5.26 9.60
N GLY A 99 5.49 4.29 10.00
CA GLY A 99 5.02 3.09 10.70
C GLY A 99 4.21 2.16 9.81
N ILE A 100 4.51 2.12 8.51
CA ILE A 100 3.88 1.22 7.54
C ILE A 100 4.85 0.10 7.17
N TYR A 101 4.33 -1.11 7.17
CA TYR A 101 5.00 -2.31 6.69
C TYR A 101 4.49 -2.64 5.29
N VAL A 102 5.38 -3.22 4.49
CA VAL A 102 5.07 -3.67 3.13
C VAL A 102 5.21 -5.17 3.07
N ASP A 103 4.23 -5.83 2.46
CA ASP A 103 4.37 -7.16 1.88
C ASP A 103 4.33 -7.05 0.35
N ASN A 104 5.30 -7.68 -0.31
CA ASN A 104 5.46 -7.66 -1.75
C ASN A 104 4.99 -8.95 -2.45
N ASP A 105 4.23 -9.81 -1.77
CA ASP A 105 3.73 -11.11 -2.29
C ASP A 105 4.84 -12.18 -2.43
N TYR A 106 5.99 -11.97 -1.77
CA TYR A 106 7.11 -12.92 -1.72
C TYR A 106 7.50 -13.31 -0.29
N GLY A 107 6.59 -13.11 0.69
CA GLY A 107 6.83 -13.43 2.11
C GLY A 107 7.79 -12.47 2.81
N LEU A 108 8.04 -11.30 2.22
CA LEU A 108 8.87 -10.24 2.82
C LEU A 108 7.95 -9.19 3.44
N ILE A 109 7.79 -9.27 4.77
CA ILE A 109 7.12 -8.25 5.58
C ILE A 109 8.20 -7.38 6.21
N THR A 110 8.31 -6.13 5.79
CA THR A 110 9.38 -5.21 6.22
C THR A 110 8.89 -3.77 6.31
N PRO A 111 9.47 -2.91 7.15
CA PRO A 111 9.17 -1.48 7.15
C PRO A 111 9.36 -0.87 5.76
N ILE A 112 8.52 0.11 5.40
CA ILE A 112 8.57 0.72 4.08
C ILE A 112 9.92 1.35 3.75
N GLU A 113 10.61 1.90 4.75
CA GLU A 113 11.93 2.51 4.60
C GLU A 113 12.98 1.47 4.20
N GLU A 114 12.85 0.25 4.69
CA GLU A 114 13.70 -0.88 4.33
C GLU A 114 13.32 -1.44 2.97
N PHE A 115 12.03 -1.61 2.69
CA PHE A 115 11.52 -2.02 1.37
C PHE A 115 12.06 -1.11 0.25
N VAL A 116 12.00 0.20 0.46
CA VAL A 116 12.50 1.20 -0.49
C VAL A 116 14.02 1.09 -0.73
N LYS A 117 14.79 0.72 0.30
CA LYS A 117 16.25 0.54 0.23
C LYS A 117 16.64 -0.75 -0.50
N LEU A 118 15.96 -1.86 -0.21
CA LEU A 118 16.18 -3.15 -0.84
C LEU A 118 15.93 -3.09 -2.36
N GLY A 119 15.10 -2.14 -2.78
CA GLY A 119 14.64 -2.04 -4.16
C GLY A 119 13.45 -2.96 -4.37
N MET A 120 12.46 -2.48 -5.13
CA MET A 120 11.32 -3.32 -5.50
C MET A 120 11.83 -4.55 -6.24
N PRO A 121 11.37 -5.78 -5.89
CA PRO A 121 11.75 -6.97 -6.61
C PRO A 121 11.40 -6.77 -8.08
N ILE A 122 12.43 -6.65 -8.93
CA ILE A 122 12.25 -6.69 -10.36
C ILE A 122 11.90 -8.14 -10.65
N LYS A 123 10.65 -8.43 -11.03
CA LYS A 123 10.32 -9.73 -11.64
C LYS A 123 11.33 -9.94 -12.77
N LYS A 124 12.22 -10.92 -12.61
CA LYS A 124 13.09 -11.40 -13.69
C LYS A 124 12.24 -12.01 -14.79
#